data_AF-A0A8I5TEX8-F1
#
_entry.id   AF-A0A8I5TEX8-F1
#
_cell.length_a   1.000
_cell.length_b   1.000
_cell.length_c   1.000
_cell.angle_alpha   90.00
_cell.angle_beta   90.00
_cell.angle_gamma   90.00
#
_symmetry.space_group_name_H-M   'P 1'
#
loop_
_entity.id
_entity.type
_entity.pdbx_description
1 polymer ?
#
loop_
_entity_poly.entity_id
_entity_poly.type
_entity_poly.pdbx_seq_one_letter_code
_entity_poly.pdbx_strand_id
1 'polypeptide(L)'
;NFFLCKPHDPDPAGLETPGSRSSGLGCGAHVTITDRKVALEFLKSNVQANLPPHIQPKTVVKELTWGQNLGSFSPGEFDLILGADIIYLEETFTDLLQTLEHLCSNHSVILLACRIRYERDNNFLAMLERQFTVRKVHYDPEKDVHIYEAQKRNQKEDL
;
A
#
# COMPACT_ATOMS: atom_id res chain seq x y z
N ASN A 1 0.63 3.52 -8.58
CA ASN A 1 -0.61 3.06 -7.93
C ASN A 1 -0.32 2.42 -6.62
N PHE A 2 -1.18 2.68 -5.63
CA PHE A 2 -1.19 1.93 -4.39
C PHE A 2 -2.36 0.95 -4.38
N PHE A 3 -2.13 -0.22 -3.80
CA PHE A 3 -3.19 -1.08 -3.30
C PHE A 3 -3.13 -1.01 -1.78
N LEU A 4 -4.14 -0.40 -1.19
CA LEU A 4 -4.22 -0.17 0.25
C LEU A 4 -5.20 -1.19 0.84
N CYS A 5 -4.77 -1.99 1.80
CA CYS A 5 -5.58 -3.05 2.40
C CYS A 5 -5.86 -2.75 3.87
N LYS A 6 -7.10 -3.01 4.28
CA LYS A 6 -7.60 -2.87 5.64
C LYS A 6 -8.13 -4.21 6.15
N PRO A 7 -8.13 -4.43 7.48
CA PRO A 7 -8.77 -5.60 8.04
C PRO A 7 -10.29 -5.55 7.79
N HIS A 8 -10.94 -6.70 7.90
CA HIS A 8 -12.40 -6.76 7.88
C HIS A 8 -12.93 -6.05 9.13
N ASP A 9 -13.78 -5.04 8.98
CA ASP A 9 -14.62 -4.62 10.11
C ASP A 9 -15.57 -5.78 10.43
N PRO A 10 -15.67 -6.26 11.68
CA PRO A 10 -16.64 -7.28 12.02
C PRO A 10 -18.03 -6.78 11.66
N ASP A 11 -18.77 -7.58 10.90
CA ASP A 11 -20.14 -7.27 10.48
C ASP A 11 -20.96 -6.82 11.71
N PRO A 12 -21.55 -5.60 11.73
CA PRO A 12 -22.37 -5.15 12.85
C PRO A 12 -23.58 -6.06 13.11
N ALA A 13 -23.93 -6.96 12.17
CA ALA A 13 -24.98 -7.95 12.33
C ALA A 13 -24.54 -9.24 13.07
N GLY A 14 -23.25 -9.40 13.41
CA GLY A 14 -22.77 -10.54 14.21
C GLY A 14 -22.91 -11.91 13.54
N LEU A 15 -23.01 -11.97 12.21
CA LEU A 15 -23.25 -13.20 11.46
C LEU A 15 -21.96 -13.82 10.91
N GLU A 16 -20.87 -13.86 11.70
CA GLU A 16 -19.68 -14.63 11.33
C GLU A 16 -19.68 -15.98 12.08
N THR A 17 -19.85 -17.07 11.33
CA THR A 17 -19.76 -18.43 11.86
C THR A 17 -18.32 -18.74 12.31
N PRO A 18 -18.10 -19.24 13.54
CA PRO A 18 -16.77 -19.55 14.03
C PRO A 18 -16.22 -20.79 13.30
N GLY A 19 -15.25 -20.60 12.39
CA GLY A 19 -14.60 -21.75 11.76
C GLY A 19 -13.74 -21.48 10.52
N SER A 20 -13.92 -20.38 9.79
CA SER A 20 -13.16 -20.14 8.55
C SER A 20 -11.93 -19.27 8.77
N ARG A 21 -10.93 -19.76 9.52
CA ARG A 21 -9.58 -19.16 9.51
C ARG A 21 -8.80 -19.69 8.31
N SER A 22 -9.09 -19.15 7.14
CA SER A 22 -8.30 -19.36 5.93
C SER A 22 -7.00 -18.57 6.07
N SER A 23 -5.87 -19.25 6.24
CA SER A 23 -4.52 -18.67 6.35
C SER A 23 -3.94 -18.18 5.01
N GLY A 24 -4.76 -17.53 4.20
CA GLY A 24 -4.35 -16.80 3.01
C GLY A 24 -4.88 -15.38 3.09
N LEU A 25 -4.21 -14.41 2.43
CA LEU A 25 -4.65 -13.01 2.28
C LEU A 25 -6.04 -12.83 1.60
N GLY A 26 -6.89 -13.87 1.54
CA GLY A 26 -7.88 -14.08 0.50
C GLY A 26 -9.35 -14.14 0.89
N CYS A 27 -9.81 -13.83 2.12
CA CYS A 27 -11.26 -13.84 2.39
C CYS A 27 -11.86 -12.66 3.18
N GLY A 28 -11.07 -11.80 3.83
CA GLY A 28 -11.60 -10.74 4.71
C GLY A 28 -11.19 -9.30 4.38
N ALA A 29 -10.07 -9.07 3.69
CA ALA A 29 -9.52 -7.72 3.57
C ALA A 29 -10.37 -6.81 2.66
N HIS A 30 -10.61 -5.59 3.12
CA HIS A 30 -11.16 -4.51 2.30
C HIS A 30 -10.02 -3.82 1.58
N VAL A 31 -10.11 -3.72 0.25
CA VAL A 31 -9.05 -3.17 -0.59
C VAL A 31 -9.49 -1.83 -1.15
N THR A 32 -8.67 -0.80 -0.98
CA THR A 32 -8.79 0.47 -1.69
C THR A 32 -7.68 0.56 -2.72
N ILE A 33 -8.05 0.56 -4.00
CA ILE A 33 -7.12 0.69 -5.12
C ILE A 33 -7.10 2.15 -5.55
N THR A 34 -5.90 2.74 -5.65
CA THR A 34 -5.77 4.17 -5.89
C THR A 34 -4.85 4.52 -7.05
N ASP A 35 -5.20 5.60 -7.72
CA ASP A 35 -4.41 6.25 -8.77
C ASP A 35 -4.79 7.75 -8.82
N ARG A 36 -4.05 8.52 -9.62
CA ARG A 36 -4.36 9.92 -9.94
C ARG A 36 -5.65 10.00 -10.75
N LYS A 37 -6.33 11.15 -10.67
CA LYS A 37 -7.60 11.42 -11.35
C LYS A 37 -7.65 10.99 -12.82
N VAL A 38 -6.59 11.28 -13.56
CA VAL A 38 -6.48 11.00 -15.01
C VAL A 38 -6.54 9.52 -15.36
N ALA A 39 -6.14 8.64 -14.44
CA ALA A 39 -6.14 7.19 -14.64
C ALA A 39 -7.31 6.48 -13.94
N LEU A 40 -8.11 7.22 -13.17
CA LEU A 40 -9.14 6.65 -12.31
C LEU A 40 -10.25 5.95 -13.10
N GLU A 41 -10.67 6.49 -14.24
CA GLU A 41 -11.69 5.89 -15.09
C GLU A 41 -11.21 4.55 -15.67
N PHE A 42 -10.00 4.53 -16.21
CA PHE A 42 -9.37 3.31 -16.72
C PHE A 42 -9.18 2.26 -15.62
N LEU A 43 -8.75 2.69 -14.42
CA LEU A 43 -8.60 1.81 -13.27
C LEU A 43 -9.93 1.18 -12.86
N LYS A 44 -11.02 1.96 -12.81
CA LYS A 44 -12.37 1.44 -12.49
C LYS A 44 -12.82 0.37 -13.48
N SER A 45 -12.61 0.62 -14.77
CA SER A 45 -12.94 -0.35 -15.83
C SER A 45 -12.18 -1.67 -15.67
N ASN A 46 -10.86 -1.59 -15.43
CA ASN A 46 -10.03 -2.78 -15.23
C ASN A 46 -10.44 -3.60 -13.99
N VAL A 47 -10.77 -2.90 -12.90
CA VAL A 47 -11.22 -3.55 -11.66
C VAL A 47 -12.54 -4.27 -11.88
N GLN A 48 -13.50 -3.64 -12.56
CA GLN A 48 -14.79 -4.26 -12.87
C GLN A 48 -14.66 -5.47 -13.81
N ALA A 49 -13.74 -5.41 -14.78
CA ALA A 49 -13.56 -6.49 -15.75
C ALA A 49 -12.84 -7.73 -15.18
N ASN A 50 -11.94 -7.55 -14.22
CA ASN A 50 -11.03 -8.62 -13.78
C ASN A 50 -11.31 -9.16 -12.37
N LEU A 51 -12.05 -8.42 -11.51
CA LEU A 51 -12.32 -8.92 -10.16
C LEU A 51 -13.52 -9.87 -10.12
N PRO A 52 -13.40 -11.02 -9.43
CA PRO A 52 -14.52 -11.91 -9.17
C PRO A 52 -15.68 -11.19 -8.45
N PRO A 53 -16.96 -11.53 -8.74
CA PRO A 53 -18.12 -10.86 -8.14
C PRO A 53 -18.15 -10.85 -6.61
N HIS A 54 -17.54 -11.82 -5.94
CA HIS A 54 -17.48 -11.89 -4.48
C HIS A 54 -16.41 -10.97 -3.85
N ILE A 55 -15.45 -10.47 -4.65
CA ILE A 55 -14.39 -9.53 -4.20
C ILE A 55 -14.78 -8.08 -4.50
N GLN A 56 -15.59 -7.84 -5.54
CA GLN A 56 -15.99 -6.49 -5.95
C GLN A 56 -16.61 -5.65 -4.82
N PRO A 57 -17.53 -6.17 -3.98
CA PRO A 57 -18.10 -5.40 -2.87
C PRO A 57 -17.07 -4.98 -1.81
N LYS A 58 -15.96 -5.70 -1.70
CA LYS A 58 -14.85 -5.44 -0.77
C LYS A 58 -13.77 -4.54 -1.38
N THR A 59 -13.97 -4.08 -2.61
CA THR A 59 -12.99 -3.27 -3.35
C THR A 59 -13.54 -1.89 -3.64
N VAL A 60 -12.80 -0.87 -3.22
CA VAL A 60 -13.09 0.54 -3.50
C VAL A 60 -12.02 1.09 -4.43
N VAL A 61 -12.42 1.76 -5.51
CA VAL A 61 -11.50 2.53 -6.36
C VAL A 61 -11.63 4.00 -6.00
N LYS A 62 -10.53 4.61 -5.54
CA LYS A 62 -10.53 5.98 -5.03
C LYS A 62 -9.33 6.77 -5.56
N GLU A 63 -9.53 8.06 -5.82
CA GLU A 63 -8.44 8.95 -6.20
C GLU A 63 -7.45 9.11 -5.04
N LEU A 64 -6.15 9.01 -5.35
CA LEU A 64 -5.06 9.43 -4.47
C LEU A 64 -3.94 9.98 -5.33
N THR A 65 -3.84 11.31 -5.38
CA THR A 65 -2.64 11.99 -5.86
C THR A 65 -1.73 12.19 -4.66
N TRP A 66 -0.49 11.69 -4.71
CA TRP A 66 0.43 11.76 -3.58
C TRP A 66 0.64 13.20 -3.10
N GLY A 67 0.75 13.38 -1.78
CA GLY A 67 0.91 14.69 -1.15
C GLY A 67 -0.35 15.57 -1.16
N GLN A 68 -1.44 15.15 -1.82
CA GLN A 68 -2.62 15.98 -2.02
C GLN A 68 -3.86 15.37 -1.35
N ASN A 69 -4.63 16.22 -0.68
CA ASN A 69 -5.92 15.87 -0.07
C ASN A 69 -5.86 14.60 0.82
N LEU A 70 -4.75 14.41 1.54
CA LEU A 70 -4.53 13.24 2.39
C LEU A 70 -5.58 13.11 3.50
N GLY A 71 -6.16 14.23 3.96
CA GLY A 71 -7.25 14.24 4.94
C GLY A 71 -8.54 13.54 4.49
N SER A 72 -8.68 13.20 3.20
CA SER A 72 -9.76 12.34 2.73
C SER A 72 -9.56 10.86 3.09
N PHE A 73 -8.38 10.48 3.59
CA PHE A 73 -8.04 9.17 4.13
C PHE A 73 -7.76 9.32 5.61
N SER A 74 -8.29 8.42 6.43
CA SER A 74 -7.99 8.49 7.86
C SER A 74 -6.50 8.18 8.08
N PRO A 75 -5.81 8.89 8.99
CA PRO A 75 -4.42 8.56 9.29
C PRO A 75 -4.30 7.15 9.84
N GLY A 76 -3.33 6.38 9.34
CA GLY A 76 -3.05 5.02 9.84
C GLY A 76 -4.17 4.00 9.61
N GLU A 77 -5.07 4.25 8.67
CA GLU A 77 -6.26 3.43 8.43
C GLU A 77 -5.95 2.05 7.81
N PHE A 78 -4.74 1.85 7.29
CA PHE A 78 -4.39 0.67 6.48
C PHE A 78 -3.35 -0.20 7.17
N ASP A 79 -3.63 -1.50 7.30
CA ASP A 79 -2.67 -2.46 7.85
C ASP A 79 -1.58 -2.83 6.84
N LEU A 80 -1.91 -2.77 5.54
CA LEU A 80 -0.99 -3.14 4.47
C LEU A 80 -1.09 -2.16 3.30
N ILE A 81 0.06 -1.65 2.87
CA ILE A 81 0.20 -0.73 1.74
C ILE A 81 1.09 -1.39 0.70
N LEU A 82 0.58 -1.61 -0.51
CA LEU A 82 1.34 -2.21 -1.60
C LEU A 82 1.61 -1.17 -2.68
N GLY A 83 2.88 -1.02 -3.07
CA GLY A 83 3.30 -0.21 -4.20
C GLY A 83 4.15 -1.05 -5.15
N ALA A 84 3.88 -0.98 -6.45
CA ALA A 84 4.67 -1.66 -7.47
C ALA A 84 5.03 -0.69 -8.59
N ASP A 85 6.33 -0.60 -8.90
CA ASP A 85 6.88 0.25 -9.96
C ASP A 85 6.48 1.73 -9.85
N ILE A 86 6.44 2.24 -8.61
CA ILE A 86 6.03 3.62 -8.29
C ILE A 86 7.19 4.57 -8.01
N ILE A 87 8.41 4.06 -7.90
CA ILE A 87 9.63 4.83 -7.62
C ILE A 87 10.32 5.13 -8.95
N TYR A 88 9.95 6.24 -9.60
CA TYR A 88 10.56 6.63 -10.88
C TYR A 88 10.53 8.14 -11.19
N LEU A 89 9.68 8.93 -10.53
CA LEU A 89 9.64 10.39 -10.66
C LEU A 89 10.19 11.04 -9.39
N GLU A 90 11.42 11.54 -9.47
CA GLU A 90 12.13 12.12 -8.32
C GLU A 90 11.40 13.34 -7.73
N GLU A 91 10.78 14.15 -8.58
CA GLU A 91 9.94 15.29 -8.19
C GLU A 91 8.75 14.90 -7.27
N THR A 92 8.35 13.62 -7.27
CA THR A 92 7.23 13.11 -6.47
C THR A 92 7.66 12.39 -5.20
N PHE A 93 8.96 12.23 -4.94
CA PHE A 93 9.45 11.43 -3.81
C PHE A 93 9.03 11.96 -2.45
N THR A 94 9.06 13.28 -2.26
CA THR A 94 8.61 13.93 -1.03
C THR A 94 7.11 13.69 -0.80
N ASP A 95 6.30 13.90 -1.84
CA ASP A 95 4.84 13.71 -1.80
C ASP A 95 4.48 12.25 -1.52
N LEU A 96 5.22 11.32 -2.12
CA LEU A 96 5.08 9.88 -1.91
C LEU A 96 5.39 9.51 -0.46
N LEU A 97 6.49 10.03 0.10
CA LEU A 97 6.89 9.76 1.48
C LEU A 97 5.85 10.30 2.48
N GLN A 98 5.39 11.55 2.29
CA GLN A 98 4.31 12.13 3.10
C GLN A 98 3.03 11.31 3.05
N THR A 99 2.69 10.78 1.86
CA THR A 99 1.53 9.91 1.69
C THR A 99 1.70 8.60 2.48
N LEU A 100 2.86 7.95 2.39
CA LEU A 100 3.15 6.73 3.15
C LEU A 100 3.10 6.98 4.67
N GLU A 101 3.67 8.08 5.15
CA GLU A 101 3.64 8.46 6.57
C GLU A 101 2.22 8.70 7.11
N HIS A 102 1.36 9.33 6.30
CA HIS A 102 -0.04 9.59 6.65
C HIS A 102 -0.86 8.30 6.68
N LEU A 103 -0.70 7.45 5.67
CA LEU A 103 -1.48 6.21 5.55
C LEU A 103 -1.04 5.12 6.53
N CYS A 104 0.20 5.16 7.02
CA CYS A 104 0.74 4.17 7.96
C CYS A 104 0.47 4.50 9.43
N SER A 105 -0.03 3.50 10.14
CA SER A 105 0.04 3.37 11.59
C SER A 105 1.37 2.75 12.02
N ASN A 106 1.57 2.57 13.33
CA ASN A 106 2.74 1.85 13.87
C ASN A 106 2.71 0.33 13.60
N HIS A 107 1.56 -0.22 13.20
CA HIS A 107 1.39 -1.64 12.90
C HIS A 107 1.31 -1.91 11.39
N SER A 108 1.25 -0.85 10.59
CA SER A 108 1.13 -0.95 9.14
C SER A 108 2.41 -1.48 8.51
N VAL A 109 2.25 -2.34 7.51
CA VAL A 109 3.34 -2.87 6.69
C VAL A 109 3.25 -2.27 5.30
N ILE A 110 4.36 -1.74 4.78
CA ILE A 110 4.46 -1.32 3.39
C ILE A 110 5.27 -2.38 2.63
N LEU A 111 4.77 -2.84 1.48
CA LEU A 111 5.55 -3.63 0.52
C LEU A 111 5.73 -2.85 -0.77
N LEU A 112 6.98 -2.55 -1.10
CA LEU A 112 7.38 -1.86 -2.32
C LEU A 112 8.12 -2.82 -3.24
N ALA A 113 7.52 -3.15 -4.37
CA ALA A 113 8.20 -3.84 -5.46
C ALA A 113 8.79 -2.82 -6.43
N CYS A 114 10.11 -2.79 -6.58
CA CYS A 114 10.79 -1.86 -7.47
C CYS A 114 12.02 -2.49 -8.14
N ARG A 115 12.39 -1.91 -9.27
CA ARG A 115 13.67 -2.19 -9.95
C ARG A 115 14.63 -1.05 -9.64
N ILE A 116 15.86 -1.37 -9.24
CA ILE A 116 16.89 -0.36 -9.00
C ILE A 116 17.68 -0.18 -10.28
N ARG A 117 17.45 0.95 -10.97
CA ARG A 117 18.04 1.25 -12.28
C ARG A 117 18.98 2.45 -12.22
N TYR A 118 18.68 3.42 -11.37
CA TYR A 118 19.40 4.69 -11.28
C TYR A 118 19.62 5.11 -9.83
N GLU A 119 20.56 6.04 -9.62
CA GLU A 119 20.88 6.58 -8.29
C GLU A 119 19.65 7.12 -7.54
N ARG A 120 18.73 7.75 -8.26
CA ARG A 120 17.46 8.26 -7.70
C ARG A 120 16.65 7.18 -6.95
N ASP A 121 16.72 5.92 -7.39
CA ASP A 121 15.96 4.84 -6.78
C ASP A 121 16.55 4.52 -5.39
N ASN A 122 17.89 4.54 -5.28
CA ASN A 122 18.59 4.44 -4.00
C ASN A 122 18.35 5.68 -3.11
N ASN A 123 18.28 6.87 -3.71
CA ASN A 123 17.97 8.11 -2.98
C ASN A 123 16.59 8.02 -2.32
N PHE A 124 15.58 7.51 -3.03
CA PHE A 124 14.27 7.28 -2.44
C PHE A 124 14.32 6.29 -1.27
N LEU A 125 15.03 5.16 -1.43
CA LEU A 125 15.19 4.19 -0.33
C LEU A 125 15.87 4.84 0.89
N ALA A 126 16.91 5.65 0.67
CA ALA A 126 17.57 6.38 1.75
C ALA A 126 16.66 7.43 2.41
N MET A 127 15.75 8.07 1.66
CA MET A 127 14.72 8.94 2.23
C MET A 127 13.72 8.14 3.08
N LEU A 128 13.28 6.99 2.59
CA LEU A 128 12.35 6.10 3.28
C LEU A 128 12.95 5.59 4.60
N GLU A 129 14.23 5.21 4.59
CA GLU A 129 14.97 4.75 5.77
C GLU A 129 15.12 5.80 6.89
N ARG A 130 14.86 7.08 6.63
CA ARG A 130 14.89 8.11 7.68
C ARG A 130 13.72 7.95 8.66
N GLN A 131 12.58 7.46 8.17
CA GLN A 131 11.31 7.44 8.89
C GLN A 131 10.80 6.01 9.13
N PHE A 132 11.24 5.07 8.29
CA PHE A 132 10.84 3.67 8.32
C PHE A 132 12.06 2.76 8.49
N THR A 133 11.86 1.63 9.16
CA THR A 133 12.78 0.49 9.08
C THR A 133 12.50 -0.24 7.78
N VAL A 134 13.47 -0.23 6.86
CA VAL A 134 13.35 -0.83 5.52
C VAL A 134 14.19 -2.11 5.45
N ARG A 135 13.61 -3.19 4.93
CA ARG A 135 14.30 -4.46 4.71
C ARG A 135 13.99 -5.02 3.34
N LYS A 136 14.99 -5.53 2.62
CA LYS A 136 14.76 -6.31 1.40
C LYS A 136 14.28 -7.69 1.80
N VAL A 137 13.06 -8.06 1.40
CA VAL A 137 12.44 -9.35 1.75
C VAL A 137 12.43 -10.35 0.60
N HIS A 138 12.59 -9.88 -0.64
CA HIS A 138 12.65 -10.76 -1.80
C HIS A 138 13.44 -10.12 -2.95
N TYR A 139 13.97 -10.96 -3.83
CA TYR A 139 14.56 -10.58 -5.11
C TYR A 139 14.21 -11.62 -6.18
N ASP A 140 13.63 -11.15 -7.28
CA ASP A 140 13.40 -11.92 -8.50
C ASP A 140 14.53 -11.56 -9.49
N PRO A 141 15.51 -12.45 -9.72
CA PRO A 141 16.64 -12.19 -10.62
C PRO A 141 16.26 -12.19 -12.10
N GLU A 142 15.18 -12.87 -12.49
CA GLU A 142 14.77 -12.93 -13.90
C GLU A 142 14.16 -11.60 -14.34
N LYS A 143 13.42 -10.95 -13.44
CA LYS A 143 12.74 -9.67 -13.70
C LYS A 143 13.50 -8.46 -13.17
N ASP A 144 14.59 -8.72 -12.46
CA ASP A 144 15.39 -7.75 -11.71
C ASP A 144 14.53 -6.88 -10.78
N VAL A 145 13.64 -7.53 -10.01
CA VAL A 145 12.69 -6.86 -9.10
C VAL A 145 13.05 -7.18 -7.66
N HIS A 146 13.21 -6.15 -6.85
CA HIS A 146 13.35 -6.26 -5.40
C HIS A 146 12.01 -5.98 -4.73
N ILE A 147 11.70 -6.72 -3.66
CA ILE A 147 10.61 -6.38 -2.75
C ILE A 147 11.23 -5.89 -1.44
N TYR A 148 10.88 -4.66 -1.08
CA TYR A 148 11.23 -4.04 0.18
C TYR A 148 10.01 -4.00 1.08
N GLU A 149 10.19 -4.39 2.33
CA GLU A 149 9.22 -4.17 3.39
C GLU A 149 9.66 -2.98 4.24
N ALA A 150 8.74 -2.06 4.51
CA ALA A 150 8.97 -0.92 5.38
C ALA A 150 7.91 -0.84 6.50
N GLN A 151 8.37 -0.53 7.72
CA GLN A 151 7.52 -0.30 8.89
C GLN A 151 7.95 0.97 9.60
N LYS A 152 7.01 1.72 10.20
CA LYS A 152 7.32 2.99 10.87
C LYS A 152 8.30 2.76 12.02
N ARG A 153 9.37 3.56 12.11
CA ARG A 153 10.36 3.40 13.19
C ARG A 153 9.72 3.78 14.53
N ASN A 154 9.80 2.90 15.53
CA ASN A 154 9.35 3.22 16.88
C ASN A 154 10.37 4.18 17.52
N GLN A 155 9.96 5.41 17.83
CA GLN A 155 10.80 6.43 18.49
C GLN A 155 11.17 6.10 19.96
N LYS A 156 10.90 4.87 20.44
CA LYS A 156 11.22 4.43 21.81
C LYS A 156 12.58 3.75 21.95
N GLU A 157 13.30 3.50 20.86
CA GLU A 157 14.59 2.80 20.90
C GLU A 157 15.81 3.74 20.98
N ASP A 158 15.62 5.06 20.92
CA ASP A 158 16.69 6.08 20.93
C ASP A 158 16.75 6.96 22.20
N LEU A 159 16.17 6.51 23.33
CA LEU A 159 16.22 7.20 24.64
C LEU A 159 16.78 6.30 25.74
#